data_AF-A0A2M9CRF7-F1
#
_entry.id   AF-A0A2M9CRF7-F1
#
_cell.length_a   1.000
_cell.length_b   1.000
_cell.length_c   1.000
_cell.angle_alpha   90.00
_cell.angle_beta   90.00
_cell.angle_gamma   90.00
#
_symmetry.space_group_name_H-M   'P 1'
#
loop_
_entity.id
_entity.type
_entity.pdbx_description
1 polymer ?
#
loop_
_entity_poly.entity_id
_entity_poly.type
_entity_poly.pdbx_seq_one_letter_code
_entity_poly.pdbx_strand_id
1 'polypeptide(L)'
;MKTKWIILLLCLLCSNLLHAQSLAVYVPDRAQLFVFPNDTVSIFSSMINHGSLGSTSGAVVNFLGAQWINSQQASLPDESADGQSGQGGLFRFLAPVGGGRQTIYGGYSLTTGQGPAFPNLSIANPRGVQLGDLGDLHVRHVLNFETGRLYLNGWNLLLGNHDAGLITGFDNQRYVVTDTTVFGGLLYRDRLTPADSSVVFPIGTDDQSYSPAALMLSSGTGRIGMRVFNHVYAHAIRDSINDLDYVKKTWYVQSSNPGVQYNVLLQHQEEDEGPRFSAWRDSSYVSLYDPVQGKWDIDHTSVGRVFEGQIDYANVRLAGHYMNLRQHLQMPDSAGSARYLSVSTLIYSGDVCPSVHYNDLLAVRTSPDYVELFWHSYGERNMAYYVIQRQIDGQPDFVDIDTVQSQAPGGFSTQMLYYHLSDYNPTDQWSYYRVKMVGLTGCIRYTDVMRVPWAAQITITPNPNNGQFTVRLRNVKHPVRMLLVTVWGQTLQQWTVTQDQDIQVQQLNDAIYFVEFYDARDNRYMGQQKVVVIH
;
A
#
# COMPACT_ATOMS: atom_id res chain seq x y z
N MET A 1 -19.47 -93.61 -38.88
CA MET A 1 -18.85 -92.28 -39.15
C MET A 1 -19.77 -91.24 -38.48
N LYS A 2 -19.57 -90.66 -37.29
CA LYS A 2 -18.39 -89.99 -36.67
C LYS A 2 -17.81 -88.94 -37.65
N THR A 3 -17.73 -87.62 -37.39
CA THR A 3 -17.60 -86.84 -36.14
C THR A 3 -17.84 -85.32 -36.41
N LYS A 4 -18.25 -84.58 -35.37
CA LYS A 4 -18.23 -83.10 -35.23
C LYS A 4 -16.90 -82.46 -35.68
N TRP A 5 -16.92 -81.20 -36.13
CA TRP A 5 -15.98 -80.14 -35.69
C TRP A 5 -16.59 -78.74 -35.84
N ILE A 6 -16.49 -77.98 -34.74
CA ILE A 6 -16.70 -76.54 -34.61
C ILE A 6 -15.41 -75.86 -35.12
N ILE A 7 -15.52 -74.82 -35.93
CA ILE A 7 -14.41 -73.89 -36.16
C ILE A 7 -14.89 -72.48 -35.81
N LEU A 8 -14.46 -72.06 -34.62
CA LEU A 8 -14.40 -70.71 -34.13
C LEU A 8 -13.23 -70.02 -34.86
N LEU A 9 -13.48 -69.00 -35.69
CA LEU A 9 -12.41 -68.13 -36.18
C LEU A 9 -12.50 -66.78 -35.47
N LEU A 10 -11.70 -66.69 -34.42
CA LEU A 10 -11.38 -65.49 -33.67
C LEU A 10 -10.28 -64.75 -34.45
N CYS A 11 -10.61 -63.69 -35.19
CA CYS A 11 -9.60 -62.74 -35.69
C CYS A 11 -9.62 -61.50 -34.80
N LEU A 12 -8.60 -61.45 -33.95
CA LEU A 12 -8.22 -60.33 -33.08
C LEU A 12 -8.04 -59.02 -33.86
N LEU A 13 -8.55 -57.94 -33.24
CA LEU A 13 -7.87 -56.65 -33.08
C LEU A 13 -7.14 -56.08 -34.30
N CYS A 14 -7.89 -55.44 -35.18
CA CYS A 14 -7.56 -54.07 -35.57
C CYS A 14 -8.65 -53.17 -34.99
N SER A 15 -8.57 -52.90 -33.69
CA SER A 15 -9.21 -51.75 -33.09
C SER A 15 -8.60 -50.52 -33.77
N ASN A 16 -9.21 -50.07 -34.86
CA ASN A 16 -9.19 -48.65 -35.17
C ASN A 16 -9.78 -47.98 -33.93
N LEU A 17 -8.91 -47.49 -33.06
CA LEU A 17 -9.23 -46.46 -32.10
C LEU A 17 -9.68 -45.27 -32.94
N LEU A 18 -10.95 -45.29 -33.37
CA LEU A 18 -11.69 -44.08 -33.64
C LEU A 18 -11.64 -43.32 -32.31
N HIS A 19 -10.64 -42.45 -32.17
CA HIS A 19 -10.81 -41.28 -31.34
C HIS A 19 -12.08 -40.65 -31.87
N ALA A 20 -13.16 -40.73 -31.11
CA ALA A 20 -14.32 -39.91 -31.35
C ALA A 20 -13.83 -38.46 -31.20
N GLN A 21 -13.38 -37.86 -32.30
CA GLN A 21 -13.24 -36.42 -32.40
C GLN A 21 -14.65 -35.90 -32.19
N SER A 22 -14.93 -35.34 -31.02
CA SER A 22 -16.16 -34.63 -30.80
C SER A 22 -16.14 -33.42 -31.74
N LEU A 23 -16.77 -33.57 -32.91
CA LEU A 23 -17.07 -32.45 -33.80
C LEU A 23 -17.81 -31.39 -32.98
N ALA A 24 -17.37 -30.14 -33.08
CA ALA A 24 -18.02 -29.05 -32.37
C ALA A 24 -19.51 -28.97 -32.77
N VAL A 25 -20.39 -28.64 -31.83
CA VAL A 25 -21.76 -28.27 -32.17
C VAL A 25 -21.69 -26.97 -32.96
N TYR A 26 -22.20 -26.97 -34.18
CA TYR A 26 -22.13 -25.82 -35.07
C TYR A 26 -23.54 -25.31 -35.40
N VAL A 27 -23.81 -24.04 -35.06
CA VAL A 27 -25.01 -23.31 -35.50
C VAL A 27 -24.60 -22.41 -36.67
N PRO A 28 -24.90 -22.79 -37.92
CA PRO A 28 -24.45 -22.04 -39.09
C PRO A 28 -25.19 -20.70 -39.24
N ASP A 29 -24.65 -19.84 -40.11
CA ASP A 29 -25.29 -18.57 -40.48
C ASP A 29 -26.77 -18.77 -40.85
N ARG A 30 -27.62 -17.89 -40.34
CA ARG A 30 -29.09 -17.90 -40.52
C ARG A 30 -29.84 -19.08 -39.88
N ALA A 31 -29.16 -20.05 -39.28
CA ALA A 31 -29.86 -21.07 -38.48
C ALA A 31 -30.40 -20.44 -37.19
N GLN A 32 -31.55 -20.95 -36.75
CA GLN A 32 -32.21 -20.52 -35.53
C GLN A 32 -32.48 -21.75 -34.66
N LEU A 33 -31.86 -21.79 -33.50
CA LEU A 33 -32.16 -22.73 -32.43
C LEU A 33 -32.72 -21.94 -31.24
N PHE A 34 -33.71 -22.50 -30.56
CA PHE A 34 -34.35 -21.85 -29.43
C PHE A 34 -34.62 -22.86 -28.32
N VAL A 35 -34.31 -22.49 -27.07
CA VAL A 35 -34.57 -23.31 -25.88
C VAL A 35 -35.74 -22.70 -25.11
N PHE A 36 -36.75 -23.51 -24.80
CA PHE A 36 -38.03 -23.06 -24.25
C PHE A 36 -38.11 -23.19 -22.73
N PRO A 37 -39.14 -22.61 -22.07
CA PRO A 37 -39.21 -22.61 -20.62
C PRO A 37 -39.28 -24.03 -20.06
N ASN A 38 -38.58 -24.28 -18.95
CA ASN A 38 -38.43 -25.59 -18.29
C ASN A 38 -37.60 -26.64 -19.05
N ASP A 39 -37.08 -26.33 -20.24
CA ASP A 39 -36.13 -27.21 -20.92
C ASP A 39 -34.73 -27.06 -20.34
N THR A 40 -34.01 -28.18 -20.27
CA THR A 40 -32.58 -28.20 -19.99
C THR A 40 -31.83 -28.87 -21.14
N VAL A 41 -31.01 -28.09 -21.86
CA VAL A 41 -30.16 -28.58 -22.95
C VAL A 41 -28.74 -28.68 -22.44
N SER A 42 -28.08 -29.83 -22.65
CA SER A 42 -26.68 -30.02 -22.25
C SER A 42 -25.79 -30.26 -23.47
N ILE A 43 -24.72 -29.46 -23.59
CA ILE A 43 -23.77 -29.50 -24.70
C ILE A 43 -22.42 -29.98 -24.16
N PHE A 44 -21.96 -31.15 -24.61
CA PHE A 44 -20.75 -31.81 -24.09
C PHE A 44 -19.48 -31.56 -24.90
N SER A 45 -19.61 -31.12 -26.17
CA SER A 45 -18.50 -30.76 -27.04
C SER A 45 -18.32 -29.25 -27.11
N SER A 46 -17.20 -28.77 -27.67
CA SER A 46 -17.07 -27.35 -28.03
C SER A 46 -18.24 -26.90 -28.93
N MET A 47 -18.55 -25.61 -28.89
CA MET A 47 -19.69 -25.01 -29.55
C MET A 47 -19.25 -23.81 -30.39
N ILE A 48 -19.74 -23.74 -31.62
CA ILE A 48 -19.51 -22.64 -32.56
C ILE A 48 -20.88 -22.11 -33.00
N ASN A 49 -21.14 -20.85 -32.71
CA ASN A 49 -22.37 -20.16 -33.04
C ASN A 49 -22.09 -19.04 -34.04
N HIS A 50 -22.57 -19.21 -35.26
CA HIS A 50 -22.61 -18.18 -36.29
C HIS A 50 -24.05 -17.70 -36.58
N GLY A 51 -25.06 -18.50 -36.21
CA GLY A 51 -26.47 -18.18 -36.36
C GLY A 51 -27.09 -17.60 -35.09
N SER A 52 -28.26 -18.13 -34.73
CA SER A 52 -29.02 -17.70 -33.56
C SER A 52 -29.26 -18.88 -32.61
N LEU A 53 -28.87 -18.73 -31.35
CA LEU A 53 -29.17 -19.66 -30.27
C LEU A 53 -29.92 -18.91 -29.16
N GLY A 54 -31.24 -18.86 -29.29
CA GLY A 54 -32.11 -18.17 -28.34
C GLY A 54 -32.49 -19.01 -27.13
N SER A 55 -32.94 -18.33 -26.08
CA SER A 55 -33.43 -18.98 -24.87
C SER A 55 -34.50 -18.13 -24.19
N THR A 56 -35.61 -18.72 -23.79
CA THR A 56 -36.65 -18.04 -23.02
C THR A 56 -36.35 -18.03 -21.53
N SER A 57 -36.99 -17.13 -20.78
CA SER A 57 -37.07 -17.24 -19.31
C SER A 57 -37.40 -18.67 -18.82
N GLY A 58 -36.62 -19.16 -17.85
CA GLY A 58 -36.75 -20.51 -17.28
C GLY A 58 -36.06 -21.64 -18.07
N ALA A 59 -35.47 -21.36 -19.23
CA ALA A 59 -34.62 -22.31 -19.96
C ALA A 59 -33.23 -22.41 -19.32
N VAL A 60 -32.62 -23.61 -19.38
CA VAL A 60 -31.23 -23.82 -18.95
C VAL A 60 -30.40 -24.46 -20.06
N VAL A 61 -29.28 -23.83 -20.40
CA VAL A 61 -28.26 -24.36 -21.32
C VAL A 61 -27.01 -24.68 -20.52
N ASN A 62 -26.80 -25.97 -20.26
CA ASN A 62 -25.59 -26.47 -19.62
C ASN A 62 -24.49 -26.67 -20.66
N PHE A 63 -23.35 -26.04 -20.46
CA PHE A 63 -22.19 -26.18 -21.34
C PHE A 63 -21.02 -26.86 -20.62
N LEU A 64 -20.60 -28.00 -21.16
CA LEU A 64 -19.49 -28.84 -20.67
C LEU A 64 -18.38 -29.00 -21.71
N GLY A 65 -18.46 -28.30 -22.84
CA GLY A 65 -17.40 -28.28 -23.85
C GLY A 65 -16.19 -27.44 -23.41
N ALA A 66 -15.06 -27.56 -24.12
CA ALA A 66 -13.87 -26.78 -23.80
C ALA A 66 -13.97 -25.31 -24.29
N GLN A 67 -14.61 -25.07 -25.43
CA GLN A 67 -14.68 -23.75 -26.07
C GLN A 67 -16.10 -23.41 -26.52
N TRP A 68 -16.56 -22.22 -26.17
CA TRP A 68 -17.77 -21.60 -26.71
C TRP A 68 -17.36 -20.44 -27.62
N ILE A 69 -17.71 -20.50 -28.90
CA ILE A 69 -17.26 -19.54 -29.90
C ILE A 69 -18.47 -18.87 -30.53
N ASN A 70 -18.66 -17.57 -30.32
CA ASN A 70 -19.61 -16.80 -31.10
C ASN A 70 -18.90 -16.00 -32.20
N SER A 71 -19.46 -15.97 -33.40
CA SER A 71 -19.09 -14.95 -34.39
C SER A 71 -19.68 -13.59 -34.01
N GLN A 72 -19.15 -12.51 -34.60
CA GLN A 72 -19.69 -11.16 -34.39
C GLN A 72 -21.13 -10.99 -34.91
N GLN A 73 -21.57 -11.84 -35.85
CA GLN A 73 -22.91 -11.83 -36.44
C GLN A 73 -23.88 -12.76 -35.71
N ALA A 74 -23.37 -13.57 -34.77
CA ALA A 74 -24.18 -14.49 -34.00
C ALA A 74 -25.10 -13.74 -33.04
N SER A 75 -26.17 -14.41 -32.62
CA SER A 75 -27.12 -13.87 -31.64
C SER A 75 -27.52 -14.89 -30.59
N LEU A 76 -27.86 -14.37 -29.41
CA LEU A 76 -28.38 -15.11 -28.26
C LEU A 76 -29.71 -14.48 -27.80
N PRO A 77 -30.76 -14.51 -28.63
CA PRO A 77 -31.99 -13.77 -28.35
C PRO A 77 -32.76 -14.35 -27.16
N ASP A 78 -33.52 -13.50 -26.48
CA ASP A 78 -34.53 -13.91 -25.50
C ASP A 78 -35.95 -13.92 -26.12
N GLU A 79 -36.97 -14.12 -25.28
CA GLU A 79 -38.37 -14.23 -25.68
C GLU A 79 -39.02 -12.92 -26.16
N SER A 80 -38.37 -11.76 -26.03
CA SER A 80 -38.98 -10.49 -26.46
C SER A 80 -38.97 -10.33 -27.98
N ALA A 81 -39.78 -9.39 -28.48
CA ALA A 81 -39.85 -9.12 -29.91
C ALA A 81 -38.54 -8.58 -30.51
N ASP A 82 -37.73 -7.87 -29.71
CA ASP A 82 -36.38 -7.41 -30.09
C ASP A 82 -35.28 -8.43 -29.74
N GLY A 83 -35.63 -9.51 -29.04
CA GLY A 83 -34.72 -10.56 -28.57
C GLY A 83 -33.68 -10.09 -27.53
N GLN A 84 -33.86 -8.92 -26.93
CA GLN A 84 -32.86 -8.30 -26.03
C GLN A 84 -33.45 -7.75 -24.73
N SER A 85 -34.75 -7.46 -24.70
CA SER A 85 -35.45 -6.88 -23.55
C SER A 85 -36.20 -7.89 -22.68
N GLY A 86 -36.26 -9.16 -23.10
CA GLY A 86 -36.79 -10.26 -22.28
C GLY A 86 -35.80 -10.69 -21.19
N GLN A 87 -36.22 -11.60 -20.33
CA GLN A 87 -35.36 -12.15 -19.26
C GLN A 87 -34.37 -13.17 -19.79
N GLY A 88 -34.78 -13.96 -20.79
CA GLY A 88 -33.99 -15.02 -21.39
C GLY A 88 -33.61 -16.15 -20.44
N GLY A 89 -32.96 -17.18 -20.99
CA GLY A 89 -32.53 -18.36 -20.24
C GLY A 89 -31.18 -18.20 -19.52
N LEU A 90 -30.80 -19.24 -18.80
CA LEU A 90 -29.51 -19.37 -18.11
C LEU A 90 -28.52 -20.20 -18.93
N PHE A 91 -27.36 -19.63 -19.23
CA PHE A 91 -26.23 -20.37 -19.77
C PHE A 91 -25.26 -20.70 -18.62
N ARG A 92 -25.08 -21.98 -18.32
CA ARG A 92 -24.31 -22.47 -17.18
C ARG A 92 -23.06 -23.22 -17.65
N PHE A 93 -21.89 -22.65 -17.37
CA PHE A 93 -20.59 -23.20 -17.74
C PHE A 93 -20.11 -24.15 -16.63
N LEU A 94 -20.32 -25.44 -16.86
CA LEU A 94 -19.95 -26.52 -15.97
C LEU A 94 -18.57 -27.06 -16.35
N ALA A 95 -17.83 -27.57 -15.35
CA ALA A 95 -16.53 -28.18 -15.60
C ALA A 95 -16.60 -29.25 -16.71
N PRO A 96 -15.70 -29.20 -17.72
CA PRO A 96 -15.74 -30.13 -18.84
C PRO A 96 -15.34 -31.54 -18.41
N VAL A 97 -15.70 -32.54 -19.22
CA VAL A 97 -15.27 -33.93 -19.01
C VAL A 97 -13.75 -34.00 -19.12
N GLY A 98 -13.06 -34.34 -18.03
CA GLY A 98 -11.59 -34.29 -17.92
C GLY A 98 -11.05 -33.07 -17.17
N GLY A 99 -11.92 -32.12 -16.81
CA GLY A 99 -11.57 -30.90 -16.10
C GLY A 99 -10.84 -29.87 -16.98
N GLY A 100 -10.39 -28.79 -16.35
CA GLY A 100 -9.70 -27.70 -17.03
C GLY A 100 -10.56 -26.44 -17.17
N ARG A 101 -9.90 -25.34 -17.51
CA ARG A 101 -10.51 -24.03 -17.72
C ARG A 101 -11.18 -24.00 -19.10
N GLN A 102 -12.41 -23.49 -19.18
CA GLN A 102 -13.12 -23.31 -20.46
C GLN A 102 -12.80 -21.93 -21.06
N THR A 103 -12.97 -21.79 -22.37
CA THR A 103 -12.78 -20.52 -23.08
C THR A 103 -14.08 -20.06 -23.74
N ILE A 104 -14.44 -18.79 -23.54
CA ILE A 104 -15.52 -18.11 -24.28
C ILE A 104 -14.90 -17.11 -25.24
N TYR A 105 -15.21 -17.23 -26.53
CA TYR A 105 -14.96 -16.19 -27.53
C TYR A 105 -16.26 -15.41 -27.65
N GLY A 106 -16.29 -14.23 -27.01
CA GLY A 106 -17.53 -13.52 -26.73
C GLY A 106 -18.25 -13.07 -27.99
N GLY A 107 -17.52 -12.52 -28.97
CA GLY A 107 -18.04 -12.01 -30.23
C GLY A 107 -18.68 -10.62 -30.14
N TYR A 108 -18.81 -10.04 -28.94
CA TYR A 108 -19.35 -8.71 -28.74
C TYR A 108 -18.27 -7.64 -28.92
N SER A 109 -18.65 -6.45 -29.38
CA SER A 109 -17.77 -5.29 -29.46
C SER A 109 -18.31 -4.14 -28.64
N LEU A 110 -17.63 -3.76 -27.56
CA LEU A 110 -17.99 -2.58 -26.78
C LEU A 110 -17.91 -1.28 -27.59
N THR A 111 -17.01 -1.21 -28.56
CA THR A 111 -16.81 -0.05 -29.43
C THR A 111 -18.02 0.23 -30.31
N THR A 112 -18.60 -0.80 -30.92
CA THR A 112 -19.79 -0.64 -31.78
C THR A 112 -21.10 -0.85 -31.03
N GLY A 113 -21.06 -1.45 -29.83
CA GLY A 113 -22.24 -1.84 -29.08
C GLY A 113 -23.05 -2.94 -29.76
N GLN A 114 -22.38 -3.82 -30.52
CA GLN A 114 -23.01 -4.87 -31.33
C GLN A 114 -22.38 -6.23 -31.05
N GLY A 115 -23.19 -7.28 -31.25
CA GLY A 115 -22.77 -8.67 -31.16
C GLY A 115 -23.67 -9.49 -30.23
N PRO A 116 -23.34 -10.78 -30.04
CA PRO A 116 -24.04 -11.67 -29.13
C PRO A 116 -23.92 -11.23 -27.67
N ALA A 117 -25.01 -11.36 -26.92
CA ALA A 117 -25.07 -11.04 -25.49
C ALA A 117 -25.83 -12.16 -24.76
N PHE A 118 -25.20 -12.77 -23.76
CA PHE A 118 -25.87 -13.79 -22.96
C PHE A 118 -26.95 -13.14 -22.09
N PRO A 119 -28.20 -13.64 -22.07
CA PRO A 119 -29.20 -13.12 -21.13
C PRO A 119 -28.74 -13.28 -19.67
N ASN A 120 -28.40 -14.51 -19.28
CA ASN A 120 -27.86 -14.84 -17.95
C ASN A 120 -26.70 -15.84 -18.10
N LEU A 121 -25.64 -15.65 -17.31
CA LEU A 121 -24.44 -16.49 -17.34
C LEU A 121 -24.11 -16.98 -15.92
N SER A 122 -23.89 -18.28 -15.76
CA SER A 122 -23.40 -18.86 -14.51
C SER A 122 -22.06 -19.58 -14.70
N ILE A 123 -21.11 -19.28 -13.83
CA ILE A 123 -19.80 -19.91 -13.76
C ILE A 123 -19.84 -21.01 -12.70
N ALA A 124 -19.82 -22.27 -13.16
CA ALA A 124 -19.89 -23.48 -12.35
C ALA A 124 -18.71 -24.41 -12.65
N ASN A 125 -17.58 -23.83 -13.04
CA ASN A 125 -16.32 -24.53 -13.27
C ASN A 125 -15.28 -24.08 -12.25
N PRO A 126 -14.81 -24.96 -11.34
CA PRO A 126 -13.81 -24.60 -10.33
C PRO A 126 -12.46 -24.14 -10.91
N ARG A 127 -12.12 -24.54 -12.14
CA ARG A 127 -10.93 -24.07 -12.88
C ARG A 127 -11.17 -22.74 -13.61
N GLY A 128 -12.42 -22.27 -13.58
CA GLY A 128 -12.91 -21.04 -14.15
C GLY A 128 -13.17 -21.09 -15.65
N VAL A 129 -13.54 -19.92 -16.17
CA VAL A 129 -13.79 -19.66 -17.58
C VAL A 129 -12.98 -18.44 -17.98
N GLN A 130 -12.28 -18.46 -19.11
CA GLN A 130 -11.53 -17.32 -19.62
C GLN A 130 -12.10 -16.78 -20.92
N LEU A 131 -11.87 -15.51 -21.19
CA LEU A 131 -12.14 -14.94 -22.50
C LEU A 131 -11.01 -15.31 -23.47
N GLY A 132 -11.41 -15.81 -24.64
CA GLY A 132 -10.55 -16.01 -25.79
C GLY A 132 -10.37 -14.70 -26.55
N ASP A 133 -9.45 -14.72 -27.50
CA ASP A 133 -9.29 -13.68 -28.50
C ASP A 133 -10.60 -13.42 -29.28
N LEU A 134 -10.71 -12.27 -29.96
CA LEU A 134 -11.83 -11.95 -30.87
C LEU A 134 -13.16 -11.53 -30.20
N GLY A 135 -13.11 -10.68 -29.17
CA GLY A 135 -14.25 -9.85 -28.77
C GLY A 135 -14.53 -9.85 -27.27
N ASP A 136 -15.18 -8.79 -26.83
CA ASP A 136 -15.66 -8.64 -25.46
C ASP A 136 -16.79 -9.62 -25.16
N LEU A 137 -17.08 -9.83 -23.87
CA LEU A 137 -18.24 -10.58 -23.41
C LEU A 137 -19.33 -9.60 -22.98
N HIS A 138 -20.59 -9.84 -23.38
CA HIS A 138 -21.75 -9.12 -22.85
C HIS A 138 -22.71 -10.09 -22.17
N VAL A 139 -23.09 -9.77 -20.93
CA VAL A 139 -24.15 -10.42 -20.17
C VAL A 139 -25.22 -9.38 -19.84
N ARG A 140 -26.48 -9.62 -20.21
CA ARG A 140 -27.53 -8.61 -20.10
C ARG A 140 -28.03 -8.42 -18.67
N HIS A 141 -28.28 -9.52 -17.95
CA HIS A 141 -28.99 -9.46 -16.67
C HIS A 141 -28.14 -9.94 -15.50
N VAL A 142 -27.84 -11.23 -15.43
CA VAL A 142 -27.19 -11.84 -14.26
C VAL A 142 -25.90 -12.58 -14.63
N LEU A 143 -24.82 -12.24 -13.94
CA LEU A 143 -23.63 -13.07 -13.83
C LEU A 143 -23.62 -13.74 -12.45
N ASN A 144 -23.69 -15.07 -12.41
CA ASN A 144 -23.67 -15.84 -11.17
C ASN A 144 -22.37 -16.64 -11.05
N PHE A 145 -21.79 -16.66 -9.85
CA PHE A 145 -20.69 -17.56 -9.52
C PHE A 145 -21.15 -18.67 -8.59
N GLU A 146 -21.21 -19.89 -9.11
CA GLU A 146 -21.38 -21.08 -8.30
C GLU A 146 -20.02 -21.58 -7.80
N THR A 147 -19.02 -21.62 -8.68
CA THR A 147 -17.63 -22.00 -8.37
C THR A 147 -16.66 -21.37 -9.35
N GLY A 148 -15.43 -21.11 -8.93
CA GLY A 148 -14.35 -20.65 -9.80
C GLY A 148 -14.49 -19.19 -10.23
N ARG A 149 -13.71 -18.79 -11.23
CA ARG A 149 -13.49 -17.39 -11.61
C ARG A 149 -13.76 -17.16 -13.10
N LEU A 150 -14.01 -15.90 -13.48
CA LEU A 150 -14.09 -15.47 -14.87
C LEU A 150 -12.85 -14.63 -15.21
N TYR A 151 -11.98 -15.12 -16.09
CA TYR A 151 -10.74 -14.44 -16.45
C TYR A 151 -10.95 -13.59 -17.69
N LEU A 152 -10.67 -12.30 -17.57
CA LEU A 152 -10.80 -11.35 -18.66
C LEU A 152 -9.71 -11.53 -19.73
N ASN A 153 -8.50 -11.92 -19.35
CA ASN A 153 -7.42 -12.26 -20.27
C ASN A 153 -7.21 -11.17 -21.35
N GLY A 154 -7.17 -9.90 -20.92
CA GLY A 154 -7.08 -8.73 -21.79
C GLY A 154 -8.39 -8.20 -22.41
N TRP A 155 -9.51 -8.92 -22.32
CA TRP A 155 -10.81 -8.55 -22.92
C TRP A 155 -11.81 -8.02 -21.91
N ASN A 156 -12.83 -7.30 -22.35
CA ASN A 156 -13.77 -6.70 -21.42
C ASN A 156 -15.01 -7.57 -21.20
N LEU A 157 -15.62 -7.40 -20.03
CA LEU A 157 -16.97 -7.89 -19.73
C LEU A 157 -17.89 -6.68 -19.57
N LEU A 158 -18.93 -6.58 -20.38
CA LEU A 158 -20.08 -5.72 -20.11
C LEU A 158 -21.16 -6.52 -19.39
N LEU A 159 -21.63 -6.00 -18.27
CA LEU A 159 -22.77 -6.54 -17.55
C LEU A 159 -23.85 -5.46 -17.42
N GLY A 160 -25.09 -5.85 -17.73
CA GLY A 160 -26.23 -4.94 -17.76
C GLY A 160 -26.70 -4.61 -19.17
N ASN A 161 -27.97 -4.22 -19.30
CA ASN A 161 -28.55 -3.73 -20.54
C ASN A 161 -29.49 -2.56 -20.23
N HIS A 162 -28.97 -1.34 -20.24
CA HIS A 162 -29.64 -0.16 -19.69
C HIS A 162 -29.86 -0.20 -18.16
N ASP A 163 -29.10 -1.01 -17.44
CA ASP A 163 -29.00 -1.00 -15.98
C ASP A 163 -27.65 -1.62 -15.60
N ALA A 164 -27.31 -1.63 -14.31
CA ALA A 164 -26.02 -2.15 -13.89
C ALA A 164 -25.87 -3.68 -14.11
N GLY A 165 -26.97 -4.42 -14.31
CA GLY A 165 -27.05 -5.88 -14.17
C GLY A 165 -26.85 -6.34 -12.73
N LEU A 166 -26.75 -7.65 -12.49
CA LEU A 166 -26.51 -8.22 -11.17
C LEU A 166 -25.35 -9.21 -11.20
N ILE A 167 -24.45 -9.14 -10.21
CA ILE A 167 -23.44 -10.17 -9.95
C ILE A 167 -23.80 -10.87 -8.64
N THR A 168 -23.91 -12.19 -8.68
CA THR A 168 -24.30 -13.01 -7.52
C THR A 168 -23.27 -14.09 -7.22
N GLY A 169 -23.24 -14.56 -5.96
CA GLY A 169 -22.38 -15.67 -5.54
C GLY A 169 -20.88 -15.37 -5.54
N PHE A 170 -20.48 -14.11 -5.61
CA PHE A 170 -19.07 -13.74 -5.53
C PHE A 170 -18.53 -13.78 -4.09
N ASP A 171 -17.26 -14.13 -3.94
CA ASP A 171 -16.49 -14.14 -2.69
C ASP A 171 -14.99 -14.08 -3.00
N ASN A 172 -14.12 -14.33 -2.01
CA ASN A 172 -12.67 -14.36 -2.20
C ASN A 172 -12.13 -15.57 -2.99
N GLN A 173 -13.00 -16.46 -3.47
CA GLN A 173 -12.68 -17.58 -4.37
C GLN A 173 -13.44 -17.51 -5.71
N ARG A 174 -14.44 -16.63 -5.80
CA ARG A 174 -15.39 -16.51 -6.90
C ARG A 174 -15.52 -15.05 -7.34
N TYR A 175 -14.77 -14.67 -8.37
CA TYR A 175 -14.70 -13.28 -8.84
C TYR A 175 -14.19 -13.18 -10.28
N VAL A 176 -14.19 -11.96 -10.81
CA VAL A 176 -13.65 -11.63 -12.13
C VAL A 176 -12.15 -11.31 -12.01
N VAL A 177 -11.31 -11.97 -12.79
CA VAL A 177 -9.86 -11.75 -12.80
C VAL A 177 -9.49 -10.79 -13.92
N THR A 178 -8.85 -9.67 -13.58
CA THR A 178 -8.53 -8.54 -14.47
C THR A 178 -7.06 -8.42 -14.87
N ASP A 179 -6.29 -9.49 -14.65
CA ASP A 179 -4.85 -9.63 -14.89
C ASP A 179 -3.96 -8.79 -13.94
N THR A 180 -2.69 -9.19 -13.82
CA THR A 180 -1.74 -8.59 -12.87
C THR A 180 -1.02 -7.34 -13.39
N THR A 181 -0.98 -7.15 -14.71
CA THR A 181 -0.20 -6.06 -15.34
C THR A 181 -1.03 -4.78 -15.49
N VAL A 182 -0.36 -3.66 -15.74
CA VAL A 182 -1.01 -2.37 -16.03
C VAL A 182 -1.94 -2.43 -17.26
N PHE A 183 -1.80 -3.43 -18.13
CA PHE A 183 -2.71 -3.72 -19.25
C PHE A 183 -3.58 -4.94 -18.95
N GLY A 184 -4.81 -4.92 -19.44
CA GLY A 184 -5.82 -5.94 -19.16
C GLY A 184 -7.23 -5.40 -19.37
N GLY A 185 -8.21 -6.32 -19.29
CA GLY A 185 -9.61 -6.02 -19.52
C GLY A 185 -10.31 -5.37 -18.33
N LEU A 186 -11.50 -4.82 -18.57
CA LEU A 186 -12.37 -4.21 -17.56
C LEU A 186 -13.68 -4.98 -17.38
N LEU A 187 -14.16 -4.99 -16.13
CA LEU A 187 -15.56 -5.25 -15.83
C LEU A 187 -16.32 -3.93 -15.94
N TYR A 188 -17.16 -3.81 -16.96
CA TYR A 188 -18.11 -2.72 -17.15
C TYR A 188 -19.47 -3.08 -16.58
N ARG A 189 -20.07 -2.10 -15.91
CA ARG A 189 -21.45 -2.13 -15.44
C ARG A 189 -22.21 -1.04 -16.21
N ASP A 190 -23.32 -1.41 -16.85
CA ASP A 190 -24.03 -0.50 -17.76
C ASP A 190 -24.91 0.51 -16.98
N ARG A 191 -25.09 1.72 -17.52
CA ARG A 191 -25.97 2.79 -17.02
C ARG A 191 -26.20 2.83 -15.49
N LEU A 192 -25.14 3.02 -14.71
CA LEU A 192 -25.23 3.21 -13.26
C LEU A 192 -25.94 4.53 -12.96
N THR A 193 -26.67 4.57 -11.86
CA THR A 193 -27.41 5.73 -11.36
C THR A 193 -27.21 5.89 -9.84
N PRO A 194 -27.51 7.06 -9.27
CA PRO A 194 -27.48 7.24 -7.81
C PRO A 194 -28.49 6.37 -7.06
N ALA A 195 -29.52 5.84 -7.74
CA ALA A 195 -30.52 4.96 -7.13
C ALA A 195 -30.00 3.55 -6.84
N ASP A 196 -28.91 3.12 -7.49
CA ASP A 196 -28.33 1.79 -7.30
C ASP A 196 -27.65 1.60 -5.93
N SER A 197 -27.54 2.69 -5.14
CA SER A 197 -26.92 2.77 -3.81
C SER A 197 -25.44 2.38 -3.78
N SER A 198 -25.09 1.09 -3.91
CA SER A 198 -23.73 0.56 -3.92
C SER A 198 -23.61 -0.58 -4.94
N VAL A 199 -22.83 -0.35 -6.00
CA VAL A 199 -22.56 -1.34 -7.05
C VAL A 199 -21.20 -1.97 -6.82
N VAL A 200 -21.17 -3.29 -6.58
CA VAL A 200 -19.94 -4.05 -6.36
C VAL A 200 -19.32 -4.49 -7.67
N PHE A 201 -17.99 -4.34 -7.74
CA PHE A 201 -17.10 -4.91 -8.75
C PHE A 201 -16.27 -6.00 -8.05
N PRO A 202 -16.69 -7.27 -8.11
CA PRO A 202 -15.96 -8.38 -7.50
C PRO A 202 -14.80 -8.75 -8.41
N ILE A 203 -13.69 -8.03 -8.28
CA ILE A 203 -12.51 -8.13 -9.13
C ILE A 203 -11.26 -8.53 -8.34
N GLY A 204 -10.29 -9.08 -9.05
CA GLY A 204 -8.99 -9.49 -8.52
C GLY A 204 -7.94 -9.64 -9.60
N THR A 205 -6.66 -9.74 -9.25
CA THR A 205 -5.57 -9.76 -10.25
C THR A 205 -5.22 -11.15 -10.75
N ASP A 206 -5.44 -12.18 -9.93
CA ASP A 206 -5.11 -13.58 -10.19
C ASP A 206 -5.91 -14.51 -9.26
N ASP A 207 -5.54 -15.78 -9.16
CA ASP A 207 -6.24 -16.81 -8.39
C ASP A 207 -6.18 -16.62 -6.87
N GLN A 208 -5.27 -15.82 -6.34
CA GLN A 208 -5.10 -15.59 -4.91
C GLN A 208 -5.38 -14.15 -4.50
N SER A 209 -5.43 -13.22 -5.46
CA SER A 209 -5.68 -11.81 -5.19
C SER A 209 -7.14 -11.42 -5.35
N TYR A 210 -7.91 -11.38 -4.27
CA TYR A 210 -9.25 -10.78 -4.27
C TYR A 210 -9.20 -9.34 -3.75
N SER A 211 -9.41 -8.37 -4.64
CA SER A 211 -9.26 -6.94 -4.32
C SER A 211 -10.45 -6.14 -4.88
N PRO A 212 -11.68 -6.44 -4.44
CA PRO A 212 -12.88 -5.89 -5.03
C PRO A 212 -13.05 -4.42 -4.66
N ALA A 213 -14.00 -3.77 -5.33
CA ALA A 213 -14.40 -2.42 -5.02
C ALA A 213 -15.92 -2.29 -5.04
N ALA A 214 -16.44 -1.34 -4.28
CA ALA A 214 -17.83 -0.92 -4.37
C ALA A 214 -17.89 0.56 -4.72
N LEU A 215 -18.72 0.92 -5.70
CA LEU A 215 -18.86 2.27 -6.20
C LEU A 215 -20.29 2.75 -6.01
N MET A 216 -20.43 3.95 -5.46
CA MET A 216 -21.70 4.59 -5.14
C MET A 216 -21.76 5.91 -5.91
N LEU A 217 -22.67 6.04 -6.89
CA LEU A 217 -22.84 7.30 -7.59
C LEU A 217 -23.57 8.32 -6.71
N SER A 218 -23.04 9.53 -6.61
CA SER A 218 -23.71 10.65 -5.94
C SER A 218 -24.38 11.60 -6.93
N SER A 219 -23.89 11.67 -8.17
CA SER A 219 -24.48 12.48 -9.24
C SER A 219 -24.10 11.95 -10.63
N GLY A 220 -25.01 12.14 -11.60
CA GLY A 220 -24.85 11.70 -12.99
C GLY A 220 -25.26 10.24 -13.22
N THR A 221 -25.13 9.80 -14.47
CA THR A 221 -25.32 8.40 -14.88
C THR A 221 -24.28 8.03 -15.93
N GLY A 222 -23.86 6.78 -15.96
CA GLY A 222 -22.94 6.31 -16.99
C GLY A 222 -22.55 4.85 -16.87
N ARG A 223 -21.91 4.33 -17.92
CA ARG A 223 -21.27 3.02 -17.88
C ARG A 223 -19.93 3.17 -17.18
N ILE A 224 -19.72 2.41 -16.12
CA ILE A 224 -18.51 2.44 -15.31
C ILE A 224 -17.74 1.14 -15.54
N GLY A 225 -16.48 1.28 -15.95
CA GLY A 225 -15.53 0.19 -16.07
C GLY A 225 -14.57 0.21 -14.90
N MET A 226 -14.29 -0.97 -14.33
CA MET A 226 -13.27 -1.10 -13.30
C MET A 226 -12.37 -2.31 -13.54
N ARG A 227 -11.10 -2.13 -13.17
CA ARG A 227 -10.15 -3.23 -12.99
C ARG A 227 -9.16 -2.94 -11.88
N VAL A 228 -8.43 -3.96 -11.47
CA VAL A 228 -7.33 -3.88 -10.51
C VAL A 228 -6.09 -4.55 -11.09
N PHE A 229 -4.91 -4.03 -10.80
CA PHE A 229 -3.64 -4.62 -11.18
C PHE A 229 -2.60 -4.49 -10.05
N ASN A 230 -1.49 -5.21 -10.17
CA ASN A 230 -0.45 -5.26 -9.13
C ASN A 230 0.45 -4.03 -9.18
N HIS A 231 0.96 -3.69 -8.00
CA HIS A 231 1.87 -2.58 -7.75
C HIS A 231 1.23 -1.20 -7.86
N VAL A 232 1.83 -0.27 -7.13
CA VAL A 232 1.60 1.17 -7.28
C VAL A 232 2.80 1.76 -7.96
N TYR A 233 2.60 2.41 -9.10
CA TYR A 233 3.68 3.05 -9.84
C TYR A 233 3.73 4.55 -9.54
N ALA A 234 4.92 5.14 -9.55
CA ALA A 234 5.11 6.57 -9.27
C ALA A 234 4.22 7.47 -10.14
N HIS A 235 4.03 7.11 -11.41
CA HIS A 235 3.15 7.81 -12.34
C HIS A 235 2.02 6.90 -12.85
N ALA A 236 1.19 6.41 -11.93
CA ALA A 236 0.02 5.54 -12.12
C ALA A 236 0.29 4.15 -12.75
N ILE A 237 0.97 4.10 -13.90
CA ILE A 237 1.22 2.89 -14.69
C ILE A 237 2.69 2.73 -15.13
N ARG A 238 3.57 3.64 -14.74
CA ARG A 238 4.96 3.66 -15.20
C ARG A 238 5.93 4.21 -14.15
N ASP A 239 7.21 4.07 -14.46
CA ASP A 239 8.35 4.44 -13.62
C ASP A 239 8.50 3.51 -12.40
N SER A 240 9.08 3.99 -11.30
CA SER A 240 9.40 3.14 -10.16
C SER A 240 8.14 2.65 -9.43
N ILE A 241 8.23 1.44 -8.90
CA ILE A 241 7.22 0.88 -8.00
C ILE A 241 7.34 1.54 -6.63
N ASN A 242 6.21 1.93 -6.06
CA ASN A 242 6.04 2.56 -4.75
C ASN A 242 5.13 1.73 -3.85
N ASP A 243 5.55 0.50 -3.57
CA ASP A 243 4.78 -0.47 -2.79
C ASP A 243 5.12 -0.43 -1.28
N LEU A 244 5.98 0.49 -0.85
CA LEU A 244 6.42 0.51 0.55
C LEU A 244 5.29 0.95 1.48
N ASP A 245 4.67 2.08 1.15
CA ASP A 245 3.68 2.77 1.98
C ASP A 245 2.24 2.58 1.45
N TYR A 246 2.09 1.76 0.42
CA TYR A 246 0.84 1.46 -0.25
C TYR A 246 0.46 -0.01 -0.10
N VAL A 247 -0.82 -0.29 -0.30
CA VAL A 247 -1.24 -1.62 -0.76
C VAL A 247 -0.74 -1.81 -2.19
N LYS A 248 -0.19 -2.98 -2.50
CA LYS A 248 0.39 -3.37 -3.80
C LYS A 248 -0.66 -3.59 -4.89
N LYS A 249 -1.70 -2.76 -4.90
CA LYS A 249 -2.84 -2.77 -5.81
C LYS A 249 -3.14 -1.37 -6.28
N THR A 250 -3.44 -1.26 -7.57
CA THR A 250 -3.97 -0.06 -8.18
C THR A 250 -5.31 -0.37 -8.83
N TRP A 251 -6.36 0.34 -8.41
CA TRP A 251 -7.68 0.31 -9.03
C TRP A 251 -7.73 1.35 -10.14
N TYR A 252 -8.13 0.90 -11.31
CA TYR A 252 -8.42 1.73 -12.47
C TYR A 252 -9.93 1.83 -12.63
N VAL A 253 -10.46 3.05 -12.59
CA VAL A 253 -11.88 3.32 -12.81
C VAL A 253 -12.04 4.24 -14.01
N GLN A 254 -12.88 3.86 -14.94
CA GLN A 254 -13.21 4.65 -16.13
C GLN A 254 -14.71 4.85 -16.24
N SER A 255 -15.12 5.98 -16.81
CA SER A 255 -16.52 6.24 -17.15
C SER A 255 -16.66 6.58 -18.63
N SER A 256 -17.71 6.07 -19.28
CA SER A 256 -18.13 6.54 -20.60
C SER A 256 -18.67 7.98 -20.56
N ASN A 257 -19.19 8.40 -19.40
CA ASN A 257 -19.82 9.69 -19.20
C ASN A 257 -18.90 10.62 -18.37
N PRO A 258 -18.64 11.85 -18.83
CA PRO A 258 -17.82 12.81 -18.10
C PRO A 258 -18.52 13.32 -16.83
N GLY A 259 -17.73 13.80 -15.86
CA GLY A 259 -18.23 14.57 -14.71
C GLY A 259 -19.07 13.80 -13.69
N VAL A 260 -19.20 12.47 -13.82
CA VAL A 260 -19.90 11.62 -12.85
C VAL A 260 -19.23 11.73 -11.48
N GLN A 261 -20.03 11.98 -10.44
CA GLN A 261 -19.56 12.06 -9.06
C GLN A 261 -19.85 10.76 -8.32
N TYR A 262 -18.90 10.32 -7.51
CA TYR A 262 -18.97 9.02 -6.86
C TYR A 262 -18.20 8.96 -5.54
N ASN A 263 -18.56 7.99 -4.72
CA ASN A 263 -17.77 7.49 -3.60
C ASN A 263 -17.28 6.08 -3.95
N VAL A 264 -16.15 5.69 -3.38
CA VAL A 264 -15.54 4.38 -3.63
C VAL A 264 -15.09 3.73 -2.34
N LEU A 265 -15.41 2.46 -2.18
CA LEU A 265 -14.89 1.58 -1.14
C LEU A 265 -13.96 0.57 -1.82
N LEU A 266 -12.70 0.53 -1.41
CA LEU A 266 -11.69 -0.39 -1.93
C LEU A 266 -11.35 -1.40 -0.87
N GLN A 267 -11.33 -2.69 -1.23
CA GLN A 267 -10.95 -3.77 -0.32
C GLN A 267 -9.65 -4.43 -0.79
N HIS A 268 -8.73 -4.67 0.14
CA HIS A 268 -7.48 -5.39 -0.10
C HIS A 268 -7.25 -6.50 0.93
N GLN A 269 -6.33 -7.40 0.61
CA GLN A 269 -5.87 -8.44 1.52
C GLN A 269 -4.62 -7.98 2.27
N GLU A 270 -4.43 -8.48 3.48
CA GLU A 270 -3.27 -8.18 4.32
C GLU A 270 -1.94 -8.55 3.63
N GLU A 271 -1.93 -9.61 2.82
CA GLU A 271 -0.76 -10.03 2.03
C GLU A 271 -0.36 -9.03 0.94
N ASP A 272 -1.31 -8.20 0.49
CA ASP A 272 -1.08 -7.15 -0.49
C ASP A 272 -0.52 -5.88 0.15
N GLU A 273 -0.37 -5.82 1.47
CA GLU A 273 0.14 -4.63 2.13
C GLU A 273 1.64 -4.44 1.93
N GLY A 274 2.03 -3.19 1.72
CA GLY A 274 3.41 -2.77 1.72
C GLY A 274 4.10 -3.04 3.05
N PRO A 275 5.42 -3.28 3.08
CA PRO A 275 6.15 -3.54 4.33
C PRO A 275 5.98 -2.47 5.41
N ARG A 276 5.68 -1.22 5.04
CA ARG A 276 5.44 -0.12 5.98
C ARG A 276 3.96 0.15 6.22
N PHE A 277 3.08 -0.38 5.37
CA PHE A 277 1.63 -0.18 5.46
C PHE A 277 1.03 -0.83 6.70
N SER A 278 1.33 -2.12 6.96
CA SER A 278 0.63 -2.93 7.97
C SER A 278 0.73 -2.37 9.39
N ALA A 279 1.85 -1.72 9.73
CA ALA A 279 2.07 -1.09 11.03
C ALA A 279 1.21 0.17 11.26
N TRP A 280 0.64 0.74 10.19
CA TRP A 280 -0.04 2.04 10.21
C TRP A 280 -1.41 2.01 9.54
N ARG A 281 -2.02 0.83 9.51
CA ARG A 281 -3.34 0.59 8.89
C ARG A 281 -4.38 1.60 9.38
N ASP A 282 -4.40 1.92 10.67
CA ASP A 282 -5.34 2.88 11.27
C ASP A 282 -5.18 4.34 10.80
N SER A 283 -4.14 4.64 10.01
CA SER A 283 -3.92 5.94 9.36
C SER A 283 -4.15 5.90 7.85
N SER A 284 -4.65 4.78 7.33
CA SER A 284 -4.76 4.59 5.89
C SER A 284 -5.94 5.34 5.27
N TYR A 285 -5.80 5.64 3.99
CA TYR A 285 -6.77 6.37 3.17
C TYR A 285 -6.65 5.93 1.70
N VAL A 286 -7.66 6.21 0.89
CA VAL A 286 -7.57 5.99 -0.57
C VAL A 286 -6.89 7.18 -1.22
N SER A 287 -5.72 6.96 -1.81
CA SER A 287 -5.00 7.95 -2.61
C SER A 287 -5.47 7.92 -4.08
N LEU A 288 -5.53 9.08 -4.70
CA LEU A 288 -5.87 9.30 -6.10
C LEU A 288 -4.66 9.88 -6.82
N TYR A 289 -4.35 9.33 -7.99
CA TYR A 289 -3.30 9.89 -8.82
C TYR A 289 -3.77 11.19 -9.51
N ASP A 290 -3.04 12.28 -9.30
CA ASP A 290 -3.20 13.55 -9.99
C ASP A 290 -2.28 13.59 -11.23
N PRO A 291 -2.84 13.50 -12.45
CA PRO A 291 -2.04 13.53 -13.68
C PRO A 291 -1.46 14.91 -14.00
N VAL A 292 -1.99 15.99 -13.42
CA VAL A 292 -1.49 17.36 -13.61
C VAL A 292 -0.26 17.58 -12.75
N GLN A 293 -0.30 17.15 -11.48
CA GLN A 293 0.83 17.27 -10.55
C GLN A 293 1.83 16.12 -10.68
N GLY A 294 1.46 15.02 -11.36
CA GLY A 294 2.32 13.86 -11.54
C GLY A 294 2.58 13.08 -10.24
N LYS A 295 1.63 13.09 -9.31
CA LYS A 295 1.79 12.43 -8.00
C LYS A 295 0.48 11.87 -7.47
N TRP A 296 0.61 10.93 -6.55
CA TRP A 296 -0.48 10.44 -5.71
C TRP A 296 -0.82 11.48 -4.63
N ASP A 297 -2.11 11.73 -4.43
CA ASP A 297 -2.60 12.72 -3.47
C ASP A 297 -2.78 12.15 -2.06
N ILE A 298 -3.11 13.04 -1.13
CA ILE A 298 -3.39 12.72 0.27
C ILE A 298 -4.82 13.17 0.56
N ASP A 299 -5.71 12.23 0.88
CA ASP A 299 -7.06 12.57 1.30
C ASP A 299 -7.14 12.67 2.82
N HIS A 300 -6.86 13.87 3.35
CA HIS A 300 -6.95 14.15 4.79
C HIS A 300 -8.35 13.93 5.38
N THR A 301 -9.40 13.87 4.57
CA THR A 301 -10.78 13.77 5.07
C THR A 301 -11.23 12.35 5.38
N SER A 302 -10.56 11.35 4.79
CA SER A 302 -10.89 9.92 4.94
C SER A 302 -9.87 9.10 5.72
N VAL A 303 -8.79 9.75 6.20
CA VAL A 303 -7.74 9.12 7.02
C VAL A 303 -8.34 8.34 8.20
N GLY A 304 -7.90 7.09 8.34
CA GLY A 304 -8.25 6.22 9.46
C GLY A 304 -9.66 5.66 9.42
N ARG A 305 -10.39 5.87 8.32
CA ARG A 305 -11.65 5.18 8.04
C ARG A 305 -11.37 3.81 7.43
N VAL A 306 -10.80 2.92 8.26
CA VAL A 306 -10.57 1.51 7.91
C VAL A 306 -11.69 0.66 8.46
N PHE A 307 -12.17 -0.24 7.63
CA PHE A 307 -13.16 -1.25 7.98
C PHE A 307 -12.61 -2.64 7.73
N GLU A 308 -13.19 -3.64 8.38
CA GLU A 308 -12.88 -5.04 8.10
C GLU A 308 -13.49 -5.43 6.74
N GLY A 309 -12.79 -6.27 5.97
CA GLY A 309 -13.23 -6.73 4.66
C GLY A 309 -14.60 -7.41 4.71
N GLN A 310 -15.56 -6.88 3.95
CA GLN A 310 -16.94 -7.37 3.88
C GLN A 310 -17.53 -7.31 2.46
N ILE A 311 -16.75 -6.90 1.45
CA ILE A 311 -17.20 -6.99 0.05
C ILE A 311 -17.17 -8.47 -0.34
N ASP A 312 -18.29 -9.12 -0.09
CA ASP A 312 -18.65 -10.52 -0.34
C ASP A 312 -20.16 -10.54 -0.63
N TYR A 313 -20.65 -11.47 -1.45
CA TYR A 313 -22.06 -11.48 -1.82
C TYR A 313 -23.00 -11.64 -0.62
N ALA A 314 -22.61 -12.42 0.38
CA ALA A 314 -23.38 -12.63 1.59
C ALA A 314 -23.07 -11.59 2.69
N ASN A 315 -22.25 -10.56 2.38
CA ASN A 315 -21.72 -9.59 3.34
C ASN A 315 -21.04 -10.24 4.55
N VAL A 316 -20.39 -11.39 4.32
CA VAL A 316 -19.65 -12.10 5.36
C VAL A 316 -18.30 -11.40 5.57
N ARG A 317 -17.91 -11.26 6.83
CA ARG A 317 -16.59 -10.73 7.18
C ARG A 317 -15.48 -11.69 6.70
N LEU A 318 -14.56 -11.16 5.91
CA LEU A 318 -13.38 -11.85 5.42
C LEU A 318 -12.18 -11.55 6.34
N ALA A 319 -11.63 -12.60 6.95
CA ALA A 319 -10.44 -12.46 7.79
C ALA A 319 -9.22 -12.04 6.96
N GLY A 320 -8.37 -11.17 7.51
CA GLY A 320 -7.18 -10.66 6.81
C GLY A 320 -7.50 -9.76 5.61
N HIS A 321 -8.73 -9.23 5.53
CA HIS A 321 -9.13 -8.26 4.51
C HIS A 321 -9.52 -6.94 5.19
N TYR A 322 -9.24 -5.83 4.52
CA TYR A 322 -9.52 -4.48 5.02
C TYR A 322 -10.09 -3.61 3.91
N MET A 323 -10.84 -2.56 4.28
CA MET A 323 -11.46 -1.66 3.33
C MET A 323 -11.26 -0.20 3.70
N ASN A 324 -11.07 0.64 2.69
CA ASN A 324 -10.95 2.09 2.82
C ASN A 324 -11.98 2.79 1.95
N LEU A 325 -12.68 3.77 2.54
CA LEU A 325 -13.68 4.58 1.85
C LEU A 325 -13.07 5.93 1.47
N ARG A 326 -13.30 6.37 0.23
CA ARG A 326 -13.11 7.77 -0.17
C ARG A 326 -14.35 8.33 -0.82
N GLN A 327 -14.65 9.58 -0.50
CA GLN A 327 -15.88 10.25 -0.86
C GLN A 327 -15.62 11.47 -1.74
N HIS A 328 -16.66 11.97 -2.39
CA HIS A 328 -16.65 13.21 -3.17
C HIS A 328 -15.64 13.19 -4.33
N LEU A 329 -15.45 12.03 -4.96
CA LEU A 329 -14.67 11.92 -6.19
C LEU A 329 -15.48 12.36 -7.39
N GLN A 330 -14.79 12.85 -8.42
CA GLN A 330 -15.38 13.24 -9.69
C GLN A 330 -14.53 12.71 -10.86
N MET A 331 -15.21 12.09 -11.83
CA MET A 331 -14.62 11.75 -13.12
C MET A 331 -14.27 13.03 -13.89
N PRO A 332 -13.14 13.08 -14.62
CA PRO A 332 -12.82 14.25 -15.44
C PRO A 332 -13.94 14.57 -16.43
N ASP A 333 -14.02 15.84 -16.83
CA ASP A 333 -15.08 16.34 -17.73
C ASP A 333 -14.86 15.92 -19.20
N SER A 334 -13.82 15.14 -19.51
CA SER A 334 -13.59 14.49 -20.80
C SER A 334 -14.16 13.07 -20.81
N ALA A 335 -14.95 12.74 -21.85
CA ALA A 335 -15.50 11.39 -22.03
C ALA A 335 -14.38 10.33 -22.15
N GLY A 336 -14.60 9.14 -21.57
CA GLY A 336 -13.63 8.04 -21.58
C GLY A 336 -12.43 8.24 -20.65
N SER A 337 -12.45 9.27 -19.79
CA SER A 337 -11.38 9.51 -18.83
C SER A 337 -11.38 8.49 -17.69
N ALA A 338 -10.20 8.27 -17.13
CA ALA A 338 -10.00 7.32 -16.05
C ALA A 338 -9.32 7.95 -14.84
N ARG A 339 -9.47 7.28 -13.70
CA ARG A 339 -8.82 7.57 -12.43
C ARG A 339 -8.06 6.34 -11.97
N TYR A 340 -6.90 6.57 -11.36
CA TYR A 340 -6.10 5.55 -10.70
C TYR A 340 -6.15 5.80 -9.20
N LEU A 341 -6.52 4.77 -8.45
CA LEU A 341 -6.69 4.81 -7.00
C LEU A 341 -5.83 3.73 -6.37
N SER A 342 -5.29 4.00 -5.19
CA SER A 342 -4.65 2.99 -4.35
C SER A 342 -4.89 3.34 -2.88
N VAL A 343 -4.44 2.50 -1.95
CA VAL A 343 -4.57 2.75 -0.51
C VAL A 343 -3.19 2.99 0.07
N SER A 344 -3.02 4.10 0.79
CA SER A 344 -1.74 4.51 1.41
C SER A 344 -1.92 4.86 2.88
N THR A 345 -0.83 5.20 3.59
CA THR A 345 -0.81 5.60 5.00
C THR A 345 -0.20 7.00 5.18
N LEU A 346 -0.63 7.74 6.22
CA LEU A 346 -0.18 9.12 6.44
C LEU A 346 1.28 9.27 6.91
N ILE A 347 1.86 8.25 7.55
CA ILE A 347 3.15 8.43 8.24
C ILE A 347 4.32 8.66 7.28
N TYR A 348 4.13 8.38 5.99
CA TYR A 348 5.09 8.67 4.92
C TYR A 348 4.53 9.56 3.81
N SER A 349 3.30 10.08 3.98
CA SER A 349 2.67 10.96 2.99
C SER A 349 3.30 12.35 2.95
N GLY A 350 4.06 12.70 4.00
CA GLY A 350 4.84 13.93 4.04
C GLY A 350 4.40 14.99 5.05
N ASP A 351 3.31 14.78 5.79
CA ASP A 351 2.79 15.82 6.70
C ASP A 351 3.21 15.67 8.17
N VAL A 352 4.01 14.66 8.52
CA VAL A 352 4.50 14.46 9.89
C VAL A 352 5.88 15.11 10.02
N CYS A 353 6.02 16.18 10.82
CA CYS A 353 7.33 16.79 11.09
C CYS A 353 8.36 15.76 11.55
N PRO A 354 9.66 15.95 11.23
CA PRO A 354 10.70 14.97 11.57
C PRO A 354 10.60 14.63 13.05
N SER A 355 10.45 13.34 13.36
CA SER A 355 10.29 12.86 14.72
C SER A 355 11.33 11.79 15.03
N VAL A 356 11.82 11.83 16.25
CA VAL A 356 12.74 10.87 16.84
C VAL A 356 12.26 10.63 18.26
N HIS A 357 12.28 9.38 18.72
CA HIS A 357 11.81 9.02 20.06
C HIS A 357 12.79 9.40 21.18
N TYR A 358 14.07 9.55 20.84
CA TYR A 358 15.14 9.98 21.74
C TYR A 358 16.13 10.84 20.95
N ASN A 359 16.45 12.03 21.45
CA ASN A 359 17.45 12.92 20.84
C ASN A 359 18.17 13.75 21.91
N ASP A 360 18.94 13.07 22.74
CA ASP A 360 19.81 13.72 23.70
C ASP A 360 21.05 14.24 22.95
N LEU A 361 21.10 15.55 22.73
CA LEU A 361 22.32 16.21 22.25
C LEU A 361 23.30 16.31 23.42
N LEU A 362 24.45 15.66 23.29
CA LEU A 362 25.60 15.86 24.16
C LEU A 362 26.61 16.76 23.44
N ALA A 363 26.99 17.87 24.06
CA ALA A 363 28.08 18.72 23.60
C ALA A 363 29.10 18.89 24.71
N VAL A 364 30.36 18.52 24.46
CA VAL A 364 31.44 18.55 25.45
C VAL A 364 32.66 19.22 24.86
N ARG A 365 33.19 20.21 25.57
CA ARG A 365 34.46 20.83 25.21
C ARG A 365 35.62 19.90 25.59
N THR A 366 36.31 19.36 24.60
CA THR A 366 37.41 18.40 24.79
C THR A 366 38.78 19.06 24.79
N SER A 367 38.89 20.26 24.21
CA SER A 367 40.11 21.08 24.20
C SER A 367 39.75 22.57 24.23
N PRO A 368 40.74 23.48 24.39
CA PRO A 368 40.48 24.91 24.28
C PRO A 368 39.74 25.32 23.00
N ASP A 369 40.04 24.65 21.91
CA ASP A 369 39.60 25.06 20.58
C ASP A 369 38.48 24.19 20.01
N TYR A 370 38.17 23.03 20.60
CA TYR A 370 37.20 22.09 20.04
C TYR A 370 36.09 21.71 21.01
N VAL A 371 34.87 21.66 20.48
CA VAL A 371 33.69 21.08 21.12
C VAL A 371 33.24 19.87 20.30
N GLU A 372 33.12 18.73 20.96
CA GLU A 372 32.59 17.51 20.35
C GLU A 372 31.10 17.40 20.62
N LEU A 373 30.32 17.19 19.56
CA LEU A 373 28.89 16.99 19.62
C LEU A 373 28.58 15.54 19.25
N PHE A 374 27.77 14.90 20.08
CA PHE A 374 27.24 13.57 19.86
C PHE A 374 25.73 13.62 20.02
N TRP A 375 25.02 13.04 19.07
CA TRP A 375 23.60 12.80 19.21
C TRP A 375 23.27 11.45 18.60
N HIS A 376 22.19 10.87 19.08
CA HIS A 376 21.66 9.65 18.53
C HIS A 376 20.17 9.80 18.30
N SER A 377 19.66 9.05 17.35
CA SER A 377 18.24 8.97 17.07
C SER A 377 17.76 7.53 17.22
N TYR A 378 16.55 7.39 17.75
CA TYR A 378 15.82 6.13 17.74
C TYR A 378 14.46 6.38 17.10
N GLY A 379 14.07 5.55 16.12
CA GLY A 379 12.78 5.71 15.47
C GLY A 379 12.72 6.96 14.58
N GLU A 380 13.73 7.23 13.75
CA GLU A 380 13.67 8.34 12.78
C GLU A 380 12.48 8.17 11.85
N ARG A 381 11.70 9.25 11.69
CA ARG A 381 10.57 9.32 10.74
C ARG A 381 10.58 10.68 10.06
N ASN A 382 10.31 10.68 8.76
CA ASN A 382 10.37 11.84 7.89
C ASN A 382 11.64 12.68 8.14
N MET A 383 12.81 12.04 8.20
CA MET A 383 14.09 12.73 8.43
C MET A 383 14.86 12.88 7.12
N ALA A 384 15.25 14.10 6.77
CA ALA A 384 16.15 14.34 5.63
C ALA A 384 17.60 14.50 6.13
N TYR A 385 17.81 15.49 6.99
CA TYR A 385 19.13 15.82 7.52
C TYR A 385 19.03 16.65 8.80
N TYR A 386 20.16 16.76 9.49
CA TYR A 386 20.37 17.56 10.67
C TYR A 386 21.20 18.81 10.32
N VAL A 387 20.85 19.95 10.89
CA VAL A 387 21.67 21.17 10.86
C VAL A 387 22.11 21.49 12.27
N ILE A 388 23.41 21.50 12.51
CA ILE A 388 23.97 21.81 13.81
C ILE A 388 24.09 23.32 13.91
N GLN A 389 23.53 23.89 14.97
CA GLN A 389 23.55 25.32 15.18
C GLN A 389 24.27 25.68 16.47
N ARG A 390 25.01 26.78 16.45
CA ARG A 390 25.70 27.36 17.61
C ARG A 390 25.32 28.82 17.79
N GLN A 391 25.22 29.22 19.05
CA GLN A 391 25.19 30.61 19.47
C GLN A 391 26.30 30.82 20.49
N ILE A 392 27.03 31.92 20.38
CA ILE A 392 28.00 32.36 21.39
C ILE A 392 27.30 33.36 22.32
N ASP A 393 27.54 33.26 23.63
CA ASP A 393 26.95 34.16 24.63
C ASP A 393 27.23 35.63 24.27
N GLY A 394 26.18 36.45 24.26
CA GLY A 394 26.22 37.84 23.79
C GLY A 394 25.90 38.05 22.31
N GLN A 395 25.80 37.00 21.50
CA GLN A 395 25.27 37.07 20.13
C GLN A 395 23.76 36.83 20.10
N PRO A 396 23.00 37.48 19.19
CA PRO A 396 21.54 37.42 19.19
C PRO A 396 20.98 36.11 18.62
N ASP A 397 21.68 35.45 17.69
CA ASP A 397 21.13 34.38 16.88
C ASP A 397 22.00 33.12 16.89
N PHE A 398 21.33 31.97 16.71
CA PHE A 398 21.99 30.71 16.37
C PHE A 398 22.41 30.71 14.90
N VAL A 399 23.67 30.40 14.62
CA VAL A 399 24.21 30.24 13.26
C VAL A 399 24.38 28.76 12.91
N ASP A 400 24.16 28.42 11.64
CA ASP A 400 24.40 27.08 11.11
C ASP A 400 25.92 26.84 11.03
N ILE A 401 26.39 25.74 11.64
CA ILE A 401 27.79 25.34 11.63
C ILE A 401 28.03 24.31 10.52
N ASP A 402 27.19 23.27 10.49
CA ASP A 402 27.31 22.18 9.54
C ASP A 402 25.97 21.46 9.31
N THR A 403 25.89 20.69 8.24
CA THR A 403 24.75 19.87 7.87
C THR A 403 25.16 18.40 7.75
N VAL A 404 24.51 17.53 8.52
CA VAL A 404 24.77 16.08 8.54
C VAL A 404 23.56 15.35 7.96
N GLN A 405 23.78 14.59 6.88
CA GLN A 405 22.72 13.79 6.27
C GLN A 405 22.23 12.72 7.25
N SER A 406 20.92 12.43 7.23
CA SER A 406 20.39 11.31 7.98
C SER A 406 21.00 10.00 7.47
N GLN A 407 21.36 9.12 8.40
CA GLN A 407 21.79 7.75 8.09
C GLN A 407 20.59 6.83 7.82
N ALA A 408 19.36 7.28 8.02
CA ALA A 408 18.14 6.52 7.79
C ALA A 408 17.79 6.46 6.29
N PRO A 409 17.83 5.28 5.65
CA PRO A 409 17.50 5.17 4.22
C PRO A 409 16.06 5.62 3.95
N GLY A 410 15.90 6.64 3.10
CA GLY A 410 14.58 7.20 2.79
C GLY A 410 13.91 7.88 3.99
N GLY A 411 14.69 8.35 4.96
CA GLY A 411 14.21 9.14 6.11
C GLY A 411 13.43 8.35 7.16
N PHE A 412 13.65 7.04 7.22
CA PHE A 412 13.05 6.15 8.21
C PHE A 412 14.03 5.13 8.78
N SER A 413 14.07 4.99 10.11
CA SER A 413 14.84 3.95 10.78
C SER A 413 14.17 3.56 12.10
N THR A 414 14.02 2.27 12.35
CA THR A 414 13.65 1.72 13.67
C THR A 414 14.86 1.32 14.51
N GLN A 415 16.07 1.46 13.96
CA GLN A 415 17.33 1.18 14.64
C GLN A 415 17.89 2.46 15.26
N MET A 416 18.75 2.28 16.27
CA MET A 416 19.48 3.39 16.87
C MET A 416 20.60 3.83 15.92
N LEU A 417 20.62 5.10 15.56
CA LEU A 417 21.63 5.71 14.68
C LEU A 417 22.45 6.72 15.49
N TYR A 418 23.74 6.80 15.20
CA TYR A 418 24.70 7.61 15.95
C TYR A 418 25.37 8.62 15.04
N TYR A 419 25.44 9.85 15.52
CA TYR A 419 26.01 10.97 14.78
C TYR A 419 27.03 11.71 15.64
N HIS A 420 27.97 12.35 14.95
CA HIS A 420 29.10 13.03 15.54
C HIS A 420 29.50 14.23 14.71
N LEU A 421 29.86 15.33 15.38
CA LEU A 421 30.45 16.51 14.75
C LEU A 421 31.50 17.11 15.70
N SER A 422 32.67 17.46 15.15
CA SER A 422 33.70 18.23 15.86
C SER A 422 33.63 19.68 15.40
N ASP A 423 33.34 20.60 16.33
CA ASP A 423 33.23 22.03 16.05
C ASP A 423 34.48 22.77 16.54
N TYR A 424 35.15 23.46 15.62
CA TYR A 424 36.23 24.39 15.96
C TYR A 424 35.64 25.69 16.53
N ASN A 425 35.80 25.86 17.84
CA ASN A 425 35.22 26.92 18.64
C ASN A 425 36.17 27.43 19.74
N PRO A 426 37.23 28.20 19.39
CA PRO A 426 38.21 28.74 20.32
C PRO A 426 37.69 29.99 21.08
N THR A 427 36.44 29.96 21.55
CA THR A 427 35.82 31.08 22.27
C THR A 427 36.12 31.05 23.77
N ASP A 428 36.22 32.25 24.36
CA ASP A 428 36.27 32.45 25.81
C ASP A 428 34.88 32.69 26.44
N GLN A 429 33.82 32.73 25.63
CA GLN A 429 32.44 32.85 26.12
C GLN A 429 31.74 31.49 26.22
N TRP A 430 30.57 31.50 26.87
CA TRP A 430 29.68 30.33 26.84
C TRP A 430 29.20 30.06 25.41
N SER A 431 29.08 28.79 25.06
CA SER A 431 28.53 28.36 23.78
C SER A 431 27.26 27.56 24.00
N TYR A 432 26.29 27.77 23.12
CA TYR A 432 25.01 27.09 23.14
C TYR A 432 24.84 26.34 21.83
N TYR A 433 24.48 25.08 21.90
CA TYR A 433 24.30 24.21 20.74
C TYR A 433 22.90 23.65 20.72
N ARG A 434 22.36 23.51 19.51
CA ARG A 434 21.13 22.75 19.27
C ARG A 434 21.22 22.09 17.91
N VAL A 435 20.46 21.02 17.74
CA VAL A 435 20.29 20.37 16.43
C VAL A 435 18.92 20.75 15.87
N LYS A 436 18.93 21.27 14.65
CA LYS A 436 17.74 21.51 13.82
C LYS A 436 17.51 20.29 12.93
N MET A 437 16.42 19.58 13.18
CA MET A 437 15.96 18.46 12.37
C MET A 437 15.12 18.97 11.21
N VAL A 438 15.46 18.56 9.98
CA VAL A 438 14.73 18.92 8.77
C VAL A 438 14.16 17.66 8.13
N GLY A 439 12.85 17.64 7.88
CA GLY A 439 12.19 16.51 7.25
C GLY A 439 12.23 16.54 5.73
N LEU A 440 11.90 15.42 5.10
CA LEU A 440 11.85 15.30 3.63
C LEU A 440 10.81 16.25 3.00
N THR A 441 9.87 16.73 3.81
CA THR A 441 8.83 17.69 3.42
C THR A 441 9.10 19.12 3.86
N GLY A 442 10.26 19.38 4.45
CA GLY A 442 10.69 20.70 4.88
C GLY A 442 10.15 21.15 6.24
N CYS A 443 9.33 20.35 6.93
CA CYS A 443 9.00 20.66 8.34
C CYS A 443 10.25 20.58 9.23
N ILE A 444 10.32 21.46 10.24
CA ILE A 444 11.45 21.63 11.13
C ILE A 444 11.08 21.31 12.59
N ARG A 445 12.00 20.66 13.31
CA ARG A 445 12.01 20.50 14.77
C ARG A 445 13.39 20.83 15.33
N TYR A 446 13.47 21.16 16.61
CA TYR A 446 14.73 21.43 17.31
C TYR A 446 14.88 20.50 18.50
N THR A 447 16.13 20.18 18.86
CA THR A 447 16.45 19.65 20.19
C THR A 447 16.38 20.74 21.25
N ASP A 448 16.44 20.33 22.51
CA ASP A 448 16.83 21.23 23.58
C ASP A 448 18.22 21.82 23.34
N VAL A 449 18.46 22.97 23.97
CA VAL A 449 19.72 23.70 23.86
C VAL A 449 20.72 23.18 24.89
N MET A 450 21.85 22.65 24.41
CA MET A 450 22.96 22.22 25.25
C MET A 450 23.94 23.37 25.47
N ARG A 451 24.29 23.63 26.72
CA ARG A 451 25.23 24.70 27.11
C ARG A 451 26.62 24.12 27.38
N VAL A 452 27.62 24.77 26.81
CA VAL A 452 29.03 24.39 26.93
C VAL A 452 29.83 25.57 27.50
N PRO A 453 30.57 25.39 28.61
CA PRO A 453 31.40 26.44 29.17
C PRO A 453 32.58 26.77 28.26
N TRP A 454 33.19 27.93 28.49
CA TRP A 454 34.50 28.28 27.97
C TRP A 454 35.58 27.37 28.59
N ALA A 455 36.73 27.27 27.94
CA ALA A 455 37.71 26.24 28.24
C ALA A 455 38.62 26.60 29.42
N ALA A 456 38.36 26.03 30.60
CA ALA A 456 39.38 25.86 31.64
C ALA A 456 39.83 24.40 31.64
N GLN A 457 41.11 24.14 31.44
CA GLN A 457 41.69 22.81 31.58
C GLN A 457 41.86 22.51 33.07
N ILE A 458 41.12 21.52 33.57
CA ILE A 458 41.10 21.17 34.98
C ILE A 458 41.63 19.74 35.12
N THR A 459 42.70 19.60 35.90
CA THR A 459 43.29 18.29 36.20
C THR A 459 43.44 18.12 37.69
N ILE A 460 42.98 16.99 38.23
CA ILE A 460 43.14 16.64 39.64
C ILE A 460 44.07 15.45 39.77
N THR A 461 45.19 15.64 40.47
CA THR A 461 46.19 14.58 40.65
C THR A 461 46.81 14.60 42.07
N PRO A 462 47.10 13.42 42.67
CA PRO A 462 46.63 12.09 42.25
C PRO A 462 45.14 11.89 42.58
N ASN A 463 44.51 10.94 41.89
CA ASN A 463 43.14 10.51 42.20
C ASN A 463 43.00 9.01 41.82
N PRO A 464 42.82 8.07 42.76
CA PRO A 464 42.66 8.28 44.22
C PRO A 464 43.89 8.89 44.93
N ASN A 465 43.72 9.37 46.16
CA ASN A 465 44.79 9.96 46.98
C ASN A 465 44.66 9.66 48.49
N ASN A 466 45.72 9.95 49.25
CA ASN A 466 45.83 9.73 50.70
C ASN A 466 45.56 11.04 51.49
N GLY A 467 44.41 11.67 51.24
CA GLY A 467 43.96 12.88 51.92
C GLY A 467 44.53 14.20 51.38
N GLN A 468 45.28 14.15 50.27
CA GLN A 468 45.91 15.31 49.64
C GLN A 468 45.95 15.20 48.12
N PHE A 469 45.58 16.27 47.42
CA PHE A 469 45.63 16.34 45.95
C PHE A 469 45.84 17.77 45.44
N THR A 470 46.28 17.88 44.20
CA THR A 470 46.42 19.14 43.48
C THR A 470 45.31 19.30 42.45
N VAL A 471 44.60 20.43 42.47
CA VAL A 471 43.76 20.88 41.36
C VAL A 471 44.56 21.86 40.52
N ARG A 472 44.92 21.46 39.31
CA ARG A 472 45.60 22.30 38.34
C ARG A 472 44.60 22.86 37.35
N LEU A 473 44.44 24.18 37.35
CA LEU A 473 43.64 24.93 36.38
C LEU A 473 44.57 25.62 35.38
N ARG A 474 44.33 25.41 34.09
CA ARG A 474 45.04 26.04 32.96
C ARG A 474 44.05 26.66 31.98
N ASN A 475 44.51 27.62 31.20
CA ASN A 475 43.68 28.39 30.26
C ASN A 475 42.51 29.15 30.94
N VAL A 476 42.72 29.66 32.16
CA VAL A 476 41.70 30.42 32.90
C VAL A 476 41.52 31.79 32.25
N LYS A 477 40.43 31.98 31.48
CA LYS A 477 40.10 33.26 30.80
C LYS A 477 39.22 34.17 31.65
N HIS A 478 38.39 33.58 32.51
CA HIS A 478 37.51 34.29 33.42
C HIS A 478 37.60 33.74 34.84
N PRO A 479 37.24 34.51 35.88
CA PRO A 479 37.27 34.03 37.25
C PRO A 479 36.42 32.76 37.46
N VAL A 480 37.00 31.71 38.03
CA VAL A 480 36.35 30.43 38.34
C VAL A 480 36.17 30.30 39.85
N ARG A 481 34.94 30.03 40.29
CA ARG A 481 34.64 29.66 41.67
C ARG A 481 34.71 28.13 41.79
N MET A 482 35.66 27.65 42.57
CA MET A 482 35.87 26.22 42.85
C MET A 482 35.30 25.89 44.22
N LEU A 483 34.50 24.83 44.33
CA LEU A 483 33.94 24.32 45.58
C LEU A 483 34.39 22.89 45.80
N LEU A 484 34.85 22.58 47.01
CA LEU A 484 35.00 21.19 47.46
C LEU A 484 33.74 20.83 48.24
N VAL A 485 33.00 19.84 47.76
CA VAL A 485 31.75 19.40 48.37
C VAL A 485 31.79 17.91 48.73
N THR A 486 31.05 17.55 49.77
CA THR A 486 30.81 16.14 50.13
C THR A 486 29.74 15.51 49.23
N VAL A 487 29.56 14.18 49.32
CA VAL A 487 28.45 13.47 48.66
C VAL A 487 27.06 13.97 49.07
N TRP A 488 26.94 14.66 50.21
CA TRP A 488 25.70 15.26 50.70
C TRP A 488 25.51 16.70 50.23
N GLY A 489 26.37 17.21 49.34
CA GLY A 489 26.33 18.58 48.82
C GLY A 489 26.81 19.65 49.81
N GLN A 490 27.37 19.26 50.96
CA GLN A 490 27.93 20.21 51.91
C GLN A 490 29.27 20.75 51.39
N THR A 491 29.36 22.07 51.21
CA THR A 491 30.62 22.77 50.89
C THR A 491 31.56 22.75 52.08
N LEU A 492 32.75 22.19 51.88
CA LEU A 492 33.84 22.15 52.85
C LEU A 492 34.77 23.35 52.67
N GLN A 493 35.13 23.65 51.43
CA GLN A 493 36.06 24.72 51.07
C GLN A 493 35.65 25.36 49.75
N GLN A 494 36.01 26.63 49.59
CA GLN A 494 35.76 27.42 48.38
C GLN A 494 36.99 28.25 48.02
N TRP A 495 37.24 28.37 46.71
CA TRP A 495 38.29 29.22 46.14
C TRP A 495 37.75 30.03 44.97
N THR A 496 38.39 31.15 44.68
CA THR A 496 38.19 31.93 43.45
C THR A 496 39.51 31.99 42.71
N VAL A 497 39.54 31.47 41.49
CA VAL A 497 40.73 31.33 40.64
C VAL A 497 40.61 32.30 39.48
N THR A 498 41.50 33.29 39.40
CA THR A 498 41.43 34.36 38.39
C THR A 498 42.43 34.20 37.25
N GLN A 499 43.39 33.29 37.39
CA GLN A 499 44.44 32.99 36.42
C GLN A 499 44.88 31.52 36.58
N ASP A 500 45.74 31.03 35.68
CA ASP A 500 46.31 29.70 35.77
C ASP A 500 46.98 29.48 37.14
N GLN A 501 46.53 28.44 37.85
CA GLN A 501 46.94 28.18 39.22
C GLN A 501 46.86 26.69 39.57
N ASP A 502 47.77 26.25 40.44
CA ASP A 502 47.73 24.93 41.10
C ASP A 502 47.27 25.13 42.55
N ILE A 503 46.18 24.48 42.94
CA ILE A 503 45.60 24.55 44.28
C ILE A 503 45.86 23.24 45.00
N GLN A 504 46.54 23.32 46.15
CA GLN A 504 46.77 22.18 47.02
C GLN A 504 45.61 22.04 48.00
N VAL A 505 44.99 20.86 48.02
CA VAL A 505 43.97 20.46 48.99
C VAL A 505 44.58 19.37 49.85
N GLN A 506 44.43 19.48 51.18
CA GLN A 506 45.07 18.59 52.15
C GLN A 506 44.11 18.32 53.32
N GLN A 507 44.45 17.33 54.15
CA GLN A 507 43.76 16.99 55.40
C GLN A 507 42.31 16.55 55.23
N LEU A 508 42.01 15.84 54.14
CA LEU A 508 40.68 15.23 53.95
C LEU A 508 40.65 13.80 54.50
N ASN A 509 39.54 13.42 55.13
CA ASN A 509 39.30 12.05 55.59
C ASN A 509 38.87 11.13 54.43
N ASP A 510 38.95 9.81 54.65
CA ASP A 510 38.46 8.78 53.71
C ASP A 510 37.00 9.00 53.33
N ALA A 511 36.78 9.41 52.07
CA ALA A 511 35.47 9.58 51.48
C ALA A 511 35.58 9.84 49.97
N ILE A 512 34.41 9.95 49.34
CA ILE A 512 34.27 10.52 48.00
C ILE A 512 33.91 12.00 48.15
N TYR A 513 34.59 12.85 47.40
CA TYR A 513 34.29 14.27 47.29
C TYR A 513 34.03 14.65 45.83
N PHE A 514 33.36 15.78 45.62
CA PHE A 514 33.27 16.41 44.31
C PHE A 514 33.92 17.78 44.38
N VAL A 515 34.73 18.10 43.37
CA VAL A 515 35.23 19.45 43.14
C VAL A 515 34.38 20.05 42.04
N GLU A 516 33.54 21.02 42.38
CA GLU A 516 32.64 21.71 41.47
C GLU A 516 33.25 23.03 41.01
N PHE A 517 32.96 23.43 39.78
CA PHE A 517 33.48 24.65 39.15
C PHE A 517 32.31 25.47 38.60
N TYR A 518 32.34 26.77 38.89
CA TYR A 518 31.35 27.74 38.43
C TYR A 518 32.07 28.94 37.81
N ASP A 519 31.50 29.52 36.76
CA ASP A 519 31.93 30.82 36.26
C ASP A 519 31.52 31.88 37.28
N ALA A 520 32.49 32.57 37.89
CA ALA A 520 32.21 33.48 38.99
C ALA A 520 31.58 34.81 38.52
N ARG A 521 31.55 35.09 37.21
CA ARG A 521 30.91 36.31 36.67
C ARG A 521 29.40 36.32 36.91
N ASP A 522 28.78 35.15 36.87
CA ASP A 522 27.32 34.97 36.90
C ASP A 522 26.87 33.70 37.66
N ASN A 523 27.82 32.99 38.27
CA ASN A 523 27.62 31.78 39.03
C ASN A 523 27.04 30.61 38.20
N ARG A 524 27.29 30.57 36.88
CA ARG A 524 26.89 29.43 36.02
C ARG A 524 27.80 28.22 36.25
N TYR A 525 27.19 27.05 36.46
CA TYR A 525 27.91 25.77 36.67
C TYR A 525 28.65 25.30 35.41
N MET A 526 29.97 25.10 35.53
CA MET A 526 30.87 24.66 34.45
C MET A 526 31.09 23.14 34.44
N GLY A 527 31.09 22.49 35.60
CA GLY A 527 31.34 21.05 35.70
C GLY A 527 31.84 20.63 37.08
N GLN A 528 32.07 19.33 37.25
CA GLN A 528 32.64 18.78 38.47
C GLN A 528 33.62 17.63 38.18
N GLN A 529 34.51 17.37 39.13
CA GLN A 529 35.36 16.18 39.14
C GLN A 529 35.20 15.41 40.45
N LYS A 530 35.03 14.08 40.33
CA LYS A 530 35.00 13.18 41.48
C LYS A 530 36.41 12.95 42.00
N VAL A 531 36.61 13.07 43.30
CA VAL A 531 37.87 12.77 43.99
C VAL A 531 37.64 11.67 45.02
N VAL A 532 38.52 10.68 45.03
CA VAL A 532 38.46 9.55 45.96
C VAL A 532 39.64 9.62 46.92
N VAL A 533 39.34 9.69 48.22
CA VAL A 533 40.33 9.74 49.29
C VAL A 533 40.32 8.42 50.05
N ILE A 534 41.48 7.76 50.13
CA ILE A 534 41.72 6.48 50.81
C ILE A 534 43.14 6.52 51.41
N HIS A 535 43.26 6.39 52.73
CA HIS A 535 44.55 6.43 53.44
C HIS A 535 45.34 5.12 53.41
#